data_AF-A0A932YL18-F1
#
_entry.id   AF-A0A932YL18-F1
#
_cell.length_a   1.000
_cell.length_b   1.000
_cell.length_c   1.000
_cell.angle_alpha   90.00
_cell.angle_beta   90.00
_cell.angle_gamma   90.00
#
_symmetry.space_group_name_H-M   'P 1'
#
loop_
_entity.id
_entity.type
_entity.pdbx_description
1 polymer ?
#
loop_
_entity_poly.entity_id
_entity_poly.type
_entity_poly.pdbx_seq_one_letter_code
_entity_poly.pdbx_strand_id
1 'polypeptide(L)'
;MLTTLQRIRLYALLIAVMVIFVGILFNVQARSKLRDIRLVSQARSLSYALESYYTDYLRYPAGNLNLKSDTVLTENGFADGSHPYFRGIFKSFYAVTYQGTEEGYVIRFRLSNTWPSEGLHGVHCTVRTDYTVSCGRS
;
A
#
# COMPACT_ATOMS: atom_id res chain seq x y z
N MET A 1 8.76 -43.11 -31.72
CA MET A 1 7.72 -43.39 -30.70
C MET A 1 8.39 -43.41 -29.34
N LEU A 2 7.96 -42.59 -28.37
CA LEU A 2 8.50 -42.68 -27.00
C LEU A 2 8.08 -44.00 -26.35
N THR A 3 9.02 -44.65 -25.66
CA THR A 3 8.73 -45.84 -24.85
C THR A 3 7.84 -45.47 -23.67
N THR A 4 7.07 -46.42 -23.16
CA THR A 4 6.15 -46.24 -22.01
C THR A 4 6.86 -45.62 -20.80
N LEU A 5 8.11 -46.02 -20.53
CA LEU A 5 8.93 -45.46 -19.45
C LEU A 5 9.28 -43.97 -19.68
N GLN A 6 9.61 -43.60 -20.92
CA GLN A 6 9.91 -42.20 -21.28
C GLN A 6 8.67 -41.31 -21.16
N ARG A 7 7.48 -41.83 -21.50
CA ARG A 7 6.21 -41.11 -21.34
C ARG A 7 5.88 -40.84 -19.86
N ILE A 8 6.06 -41.85 -18.99
CA ILE A 8 5.81 -41.69 -17.54
C ILE A 8 6.73 -40.62 -16.95
N ARG A 9 8.03 -40.65 -17.28
CA ARG A 9 9.00 -39.63 -16.82
C ARG A 9 8.65 -38.23 -17.30
N LEU A 10 8.21 -38.10 -18.56
CA LEU A 10 7.77 -36.83 -19.13
C LEU A 10 6.52 -36.29 -18.40
N TYR A 11 5.52 -37.13 -18.15
CA TYR A 11 4.32 -36.71 -17.42
C TYR A 11 4.63 -36.31 -15.97
N ALA A 12 5.48 -37.07 -15.28
CA ALA A 12 5.90 -36.72 -13.92
C ALA A 12 6.60 -35.35 -13.88
N LEU A 13 7.48 -35.06 -14.84
CA LEU A 13 8.16 -33.78 -14.94
C LEU A 13 7.19 -32.63 -15.24
N LEU A 14 6.22 -32.83 -16.14
CA LEU A 14 5.20 -31.83 -16.44
C LEU A 14 4.32 -31.51 -15.22
N ILE A 15 3.91 -32.53 -14.47
CA ILE A 15 3.11 -32.35 -13.25
C ILE A 15 3.94 -31.59 -12.20
N ALA A 16 5.21 -31.94 -12.01
CA ALA A 16 6.09 -31.25 -11.07
C ALA A 16 6.25 -29.75 -11.43
N VAL A 17 6.47 -29.43 -12.70
CA VAL A 17 6.54 -28.05 -13.20
C VAL A 17 5.22 -27.32 -12.97
N MET A 18 4.08 -27.95 -13.25
CA MET A 18 2.76 -27.36 -13.03
C MET A 18 2.53 -27.03 -11.55
N VAL A 19 2.86 -27.94 -10.63
CA VAL A 19 2.71 -27.72 -9.18
C VAL A 19 3.57 -26.56 -8.71
N ILE A 20 4.83 -26.49 -9.14
CA ILE A 20 5.74 -25.37 -8.83
C ILE A 20 5.17 -24.06 -9.36
N PHE A 21 4.71 -24.03 -10.61
CA PHE A 21 4.16 -22.83 -11.25
C PHE A 21 2.92 -22.31 -10.52
N VAL A 22 1.98 -23.20 -10.19
CA VAL A 22 0.79 -22.86 -9.41
C VAL A 22 1.18 -22.33 -8.03
N GLY A 23 2.12 -22.97 -7.34
CA GLY A 23 2.62 -22.52 -6.03
C GLY A 23 3.21 -21.12 -6.07
N ILE A 24 3.99 -20.79 -7.11
CA ILE A 24 4.55 -19.45 -7.31
C ILE A 24 3.44 -18.42 -7.51
N LEU A 25 2.46 -18.71 -8.38
CA LEU A 25 1.34 -17.79 -8.67
C LEU A 25 0.53 -17.47 -7.41
N PHE A 26 0.18 -18.48 -6.61
CA PHE A 26 -0.53 -18.28 -5.35
C PHE A 26 0.28 -17.42 -4.37
N ASN A 27 1.58 -17.66 -4.26
CA ASN A 27 2.45 -16.89 -3.35
C ASN A 27 2.55 -15.42 -3.77
N VAL A 28 2.69 -15.16 -5.07
CA VAL A 28 2.74 -13.79 -5.61
C VAL A 28 1.44 -13.05 -5.33
N GLN A 29 0.29 -13.70 -5.55
CA GLN A 29 -1.03 -13.10 -5.30
C GLN A 29 -1.30 -12.87 -3.81
N ALA A 30 -0.87 -13.78 -2.93
CA ALA A 30 -0.99 -13.57 -1.49
C ALA A 30 -0.14 -12.38 -1.01
N ARG A 31 1.10 -12.28 -1.49
CA ARG A 31 2.00 -11.17 -1.17
C ARG A 31 1.48 -9.83 -1.67
N SER A 32 0.89 -9.78 -2.87
CA SER A 32 0.33 -8.53 -3.40
C SER A 32 -0.83 -8.03 -2.55
N LYS A 33 -1.74 -8.91 -2.11
CA LYS A 33 -2.87 -8.53 -1.24
C LYS A 33 -2.41 -8.03 0.13
N LEU A 34 -1.45 -8.71 0.75
CA LEU A 34 -0.87 -8.28 2.03
C LEU A 34 -0.22 -6.89 1.94
N ARG A 35 0.42 -6.57 0.81
CA ARG A 35 0.99 -5.24 0.59
C ARG A 35 -0.09 -4.17 0.54
N ASP A 36 -1.19 -4.39 -0.16
CA ASP A 36 -2.30 -3.44 -0.22
C ASP A 36 -2.91 -3.20 1.17
N ILE A 37 -3.10 -4.26 1.97
CA ILE A 37 -3.58 -4.14 3.36
C ILE A 37 -2.64 -3.29 4.21
N ARG A 38 -1.32 -3.52 4.10
CA ARG A 38 -0.32 -2.71 4.80
C ARG A 38 -0.34 -1.26 4.36
N LEU A 39 -0.51 -1.01 3.06
CA LEU A 39 -0.57 0.35 2.52
C LEU A 39 -1.77 1.12 3.07
N VAL A 40 -2.96 0.51 3.08
CA VAL A 40 -4.17 1.11 3.67
C VAL A 40 -3.97 1.35 5.17
N SER A 41 -3.42 0.37 5.88
CA SER A 41 -3.15 0.48 7.32
C SER A 41 -2.17 1.62 7.63
N GLN A 42 -1.09 1.76 6.86
CA GLN A 42 -0.13 2.85 7.01
C GLN A 42 -0.73 4.22 6.69
N ALA A 43 -1.55 4.31 5.63
CA ALA A 43 -2.23 5.56 5.29
C ALA A 43 -3.20 5.99 6.39
N ARG A 44 -3.93 5.04 6.98
CA ARG A 44 -4.81 5.29 8.12
C ARG A 44 -4.04 5.68 9.37
N SER A 45 -2.91 5.02 9.65
CA SER A 45 -2.04 5.37 10.78
C SER A 45 -1.45 6.77 10.65
N LEU A 46 -1.04 7.18 9.44
CA LEU A 46 -0.57 8.54 9.19
C LEU A 46 -1.70 9.56 9.37
N SER A 47 -2.91 9.24 8.90
CA SER A 47 -4.10 10.08 9.10
C SER A 47 -4.40 10.27 10.59
N TYR A 48 -4.36 9.21 11.42
CA TYR A 48 -4.41 9.31 12.89
C TYR A 48 -3.36 10.23 13.49
N ALA A 49 -2.12 10.12 13.03
CA ALA A 49 -1.05 11.00 13.50
C ALA A 49 -1.26 12.46 13.08
N LEU A 50 -1.80 12.73 11.89
CA LEU A 50 -2.09 14.07 11.41
C LEU A 50 -3.21 14.76 12.19
N GLU A 51 -4.26 14.04 12.59
CA GLU A 51 -5.30 14.60 13.46
C GLU A 51 -4.78 14.83 14.89
N SER A 52 -3.93 13.93 15.40
CA SER A 52 -3.25 14.16 16.67
C SER A 52 -2.35 15.40 16.61
N TYR A 53 -1.61 15.57 15.52
CA TYR A 53 -0.80 16.76 15.27
C TYR A 53 -1.66 18.03 15.23
N TYR A 54 -2.82 17.99 14.55
CA TYR A 54 -3.74 19.12 14.49
C TYR A 54 -4.29 19.50 15.88
N THR A 55 -4.51 18.52 16.76
CA THR A 55 -4.97 18.79 18.13
C THR A 55 -3.96 19.63 18.92
N ASP A 56 -2.66 19.44 18.66
CA ASP A 56 -1.59 20.15 19.38
C ASP A 56 -1.23 21.50 18.73
N TYR A 57 -1.26 21.59 17.40
CA TYR A 57 -0.77 22.77 16.66
C TYR A 57 -1.86 23.57 15.95
N LEU A 58 -3.11 23.10 15.94
CA LEU A 58 -4.28 23.70 15.28
C LEU A 58 -4.08 24.00 13.78
N ARG A 59 -3.18 23.27 13.14
CA ARG A 59 -2.89 23.34 11.70
C ARG A 59 -2.30 22.03 11.22
N TYR A 60 -2.49 21.69 9.95
CA TYR A 60 -1.79 20.56 9.34
C TYR A 60 -0.46 20.99 8.70
N PRO A 61 0.51 20.06 8.52
CA PRO A 61 1.74 20.35 7.80
C PRO A 61 1.49 20.72 6.34
N ALA A 62 1.82 21.94 5.93
CA ALA A 62 1.69 22.34 4.55
C ALA A 62 2.75 21.67 3.65
N GLY A 63 2.36 21.29 2.43
CA GLY A 63 3.32 20.83 1.41
C GLY A 63 2.85 19.64 0.60
N ASN A 64 3.71 19.20 -0.33
CA ASN A 64 3.49 18.01 -1.14
C ASN A 64 4.70 17.09 -1.00
N LEU A 65 4.48 15.89 -0.48
CA LEU A 65 5.53 14.93 -0.14
C LEU A 65 5.24 13.57 -0.77
N ASN A 66 6.29 12.92 -1.28
CA ASN A 66 6.23 11.51 -1.64
C ASN A 66 6.52 10.65 -0.40
N LEU A 67 5.54 9.89 0.04
CA LEU A 67 5.59 9.08 1.26
C LEU A 67 6.30 7.72 1.06
N LYS A 68 6.80 7.41 -0.15
CA LYS A 68 7.50 6.13 -0.39
C LYS A 68 8.83 6.00 0.35
N SER A 69 9.50 7.11 0.63
CA SER A 69 10.69 7.16 1.48
C SER A 69 10.33 7.04 2.95
N ASP A 70 11.33 6.87 3.82
CA ASP A 70 11.10 6.93 5.26
C ASP A 70 10.46 8.26 5.62
N THR A 71 9.21 8.18 6.09
CA THR A 71 8.39 9.35 6.38
C THR A 71 8.28 9.47 7.89
N VAL A 72 8.68 10.62 8.41
CA VAL A 72 8.54 10.97 9.80
C VAL A 72 7.69 12.23 9.89
N LEU A 73 6.65 12.19 10.73
CA LEU A 73 5.90 13.37 11.16
C LEU A 73 6.37 13.71 12.57
N THR A 74 6.84 14.92 12.77
CA THR A 74 7.30 15.47 14.05
C THR A 74 6.54 16.74 14.40
N GLU A 75 6.88 17.39 15.50
CA GLU A 75 6.40 18.73 15.87
C GLU A 75 6.59 19.77 14.75
N ASN A 76 7.64 19.63 13.94
CA ASN A 76 7.98 20.53 12.84
C ASN A 76 7.31 20.12 11.51
N GLY A 77 6.31 19.23 11.55
CA GLY A 77 5.70 18.66 10.36
C GLY A 77 6.56 17.52 9.78
N PHE A 78 6.76 17.48 8.47
CA PHE A 78 7.59 16.45 7.81
C PHE A 78 9.09 16.77 7.82
N ALA A 79 9.56 17.50 8.84
CA ALA A 79 10.95 17.85 9.05
C ALA A 79 11.50 17.15 10.31
N ASP A 80 12.82 17.21 10.50
CA ASP A 80 13.45 16.65 11.69
C ASP A 80 12.94 17.35 12.96
N GLY A 81 12.73 16.55 13.99
CA GLY A 81 12.18 16.97 15.26
C GLY A 81 12.47 15.94 16.34
N SER A 82 12.25 16.33 17.58
CA SER A 82 12.51 15.54 18.77
C SER A 82 11.36 14.60 19.14
N HIS A 83 10.14 14.88 18.69
CA HIS A 83 8.93 14.16 19.08
C HIS A 83 8.17 13.63 17.86
N PRO A 84 8.39 12.35 17.48
CA PRO A 84 7.72 11.78 16.32
C PRO A 84 6.27 11.40 16.63
N TYR A 85 5.33 11.99 15.89
CA TYR A 85 3.92 11.58 15.85
C TYR A 85 3.72 10.34 14.98
N PHE A 86 4.51 10.21 13.91
CA PHE A 86 4.48 9.08 13.00
C PHE A 86 5.88 8.76 12.48
N ARG A 87 6.17 7.47 12.31
CA ARG A 87 7.32 6.99 11.54
C ARG A 87 6.91 5.76 10.75
N GLY A 88 7.11 5.79 9.44
CA GLY A 88 6.74 4.66 8.60
C GLY A 88 7.23 4.77 7.16
N ILE A 89 7.33 3.62 6.51
CA ILE A 89 7.75 3.49 5.11
C ILE A 89 6.61 2.90 4.30
N PHE A 90 6.12 3.66 3.32
CA PHE A 90 5.03 3.23 2.45
C PHE A 90 5.52 2.35 1.31
N LYS A 91 5.51 1.03 1.55
CA LYS A 91 5.94 0.04 0.55
C LYS A 91 4.87 -0.16 -0.51
N SER A 92 4.92 0.64 -1.58
CA SER A 92 4.06 0.50 -2.76
C SER A 92 4.86 0.49 -4.06
N PHE A 93 4.33 -0.18 -5.09
CA PHE A 93 4.85 -0.02 -6.46
C PHE A 93 4.54 1.37 -7.00
N TYR A 94 3.33 1.87 -6.73
CA TYR A 94 2.86 3.17 -7.17
C TYR A 94 3.31 4.29 -6.22
N ALA A 95 3.17 5.53 -6.69
CA ALA A 95 3.37 6.70 -5.85
C ALA A 95 2.36 6.72 -4.69
N VAL A 96 2.82 7.19 -3.54
CA VAL A 96 2.02 7.49 -2.37
C VAL A 96 2.33 8.94 -2.03
N THR A 97 1.36 9.83 -2.19
CA THR A 97 1.61 11.28 -2.10
C THR A 97 0.76 11.88 -1.01
N TYR A 98 1.37 12.70 -0.17
CA TYR A 98 0.70 13.60 0.75
C TYR A 98 0.58 14.98 0.12
N GLN A 99 -0.58 15.62 0.26
CA GLN A 99 -0.78 17.04 -0.02
C GLN A 99 -1.52 17.67 1.16
N GLY A 100 -0.89 18.61 1.83
CA GLY A 100 -1.43 19.31 2.98
C GLY A 100 -1.49 20.82 2.77
N THR A 101 -2.53 21.43 3.31
CA THR A 101 -2.66 22.87 3.58
C THR A 101 -2.85 23.05 5.09
N GLU A 102 -2.88 24.27 5.60
CA GLU A 102 -3.12 24.49 7.03
C GLU A 102 -4.50 23.98 7.49
N GLU A 103 -5.47 23.94 6.57
CA GLU A 103 -6.88 23.59 6.82
C GLU A 103 -7.20 22.09 6.61
N GLY A 104 -6.33 21.33 5.93
CA GLY A 104 -6.61 19.92 5.67
C GLY A 104 -5.54 19.21 4.87
N TYR A 105 -5.74 17.91 4.65
CA TYR A 105 -4.82 17.10 3.86
C TYR A 105 -5.51 16.05 3.00
N VAL A 106 -4.75 15.58 2.01
CA VAL A 106 -5.12 14.48 1.13
C VAL A 106 -3.92 13.56 0.95
N ILE A 107 -4.06 12.30 1.37
CA ILE A 107 -3.11 11.22 1.06
C ILE A 107 -3.67 10.45 -0.13
N ARG A 108 -2.94 10.40 -1.25
CA ARG A 108 -3.32 9.62 -2.43
C ARG A 108 -2.41 8.42 -2.61
N PHE A 109 -3.00 7.26 -2.87
CA PHE A 109 -2.26 6.05 -3.18
C PHE A 109 -3.07 5.13 -4.10
N ARG A 110 -2.41 4.12 -4.67
CA ARG A 110 -3.04 3.16 -5.57
C ARG A 110 -2.85 1.74 -5.05
N LEU A 111 -3.94 0.98 -5.03
CA LEU A 111 -3.93 -0.44 -4.68
C LEU A 111 -3.63 -1.29 -5.91
N SER A 112 -2.86 -2.37 -5.72
CA SER A 112 -2.46 -3.23 -6.84
C SER A 112 -3.53 -4.26 -7.21
N ASN A 113 -4.33 -4.70 -6.24
CA ASN A 113 -5.27 -5.80 -6.41
C ASN A 113 -6.72 -5.32 -6.42
N THR A 114 -7.57 -6.22 -6.90
CA THR A 114 -9.03 -6.13 -6.82
C THR A 114 -9.48 -6.33 -5.38
N TRP A 115 -10.16 -5.34 -4.81
CA TRP A 115 -10.75 -5.45 -3.48
C TRP A 115 -12.24 -5.85 -3.57
N PRO A 116 -12.76 -6.63 -2.61
CA PRO A 116 -14.00 -7.40 -2.78
C PRO A 116 -15.26 -6.54 -2.94
N SER A 117 -15.25 -5.28 -2.51
CA SER A 117 -16.42 -4.41 -2.56
C SER A 117 -16.70 -3.85 -3.96
N GLU A 118 -15.74 -3.86 -4.89
CA GLU A 118 -15.94 -3.16 -6.18
C GLU A 118 -15.50 -3.91 -7.44
N GLY A 119 -14.76 -5.02 -7.35
CA GLY A 119 -14.34 -5.75 -8.56
C GLY A 119 -13.37 -4.95 -9.46
N LEU A 120 -12.74 -3.90 -8.92
CA LEU A 120 -11.90 -2.96 -9.67
C LEU A 120 -10.41 -3.25 -9.49
N HIS A 121 -9.68 -3.41 -10.60
CA HIS A 121 -8.21 -3.48 -10.60
C HIS A 121 -7.61 -2.07 -10.58
N GLY A 122 -6.56 -1.87 -9.78
CA GLY A 122 -5.76 -0.64 -9.83
C GLY A 122 -6.48 0.59 -9.28
N VAL A 123 -7.22 0.44 -8.17
CA VAL A 123 -8.07 1.48 -7.58
C VAL A 123 -7.25 2.63 -7.00
N HIS A 124 -7.69 3.85 -7.27
CA HIS A 124 -7.14 5.06 -6.66
C HIS A 124 -7.86 5.31 -5.34
N CYS A 125 -7.09 5.35 -4.26
CA CYS A 125 -7.58 5.62 -2.93
C CYS A 125 -7.07 6.98 -2.45
N THR A 126 -7.96 7.71 -1.78
CA THR A 126 -7.67 8.95 -1.11
C THR A 126 -8.08 8.88 0.34
N VAL A 127 -7.23 9.36 1.23
CA VAL A 127 -7.58 9.63 2.63
C VAL A 127 -7.60 11.13 2.79
N ARG A 128 -8.73 11.65 3.25
CA ARG A 128 -8.92 13.07 3.56
C ARG A 128 -8.96 13.27 5.08
N THR A 129 -8.98 14.53 5.49
CA THR A 129 -9.32 14.96 6.85
C THR A 129 -10.52 14.17 7.40
N ASP A 130 -10.55 13.96 8.72
CA ASP A 130 -11.55 13.15 9.43
C ASP A 130 -11.46 11.64 9.14
N TYR A 131 -10.27 11.14 8.78
CA TYR A 131 -10.03 9.71 8.52
C TYR A 131 -10.81 9.13 7.33
N THR A 132 -11.38 9.98 6.47
CA THR A 132 -12.27 9.52 5.42
C THR A 132 -11.46 8.87 4.30
N VAL A 133 -11.52 7.54 4.21
CA VAL A 133 -10.94 6.75 3.12
C VAL A 133 -11.98 6.59 2.02
N SER A 134 -11.67 7.05 0.81
CA SER A 134 -12.46 6.79 -0.39
C SER A 134 -11.60 6.14 -1.46
N CYS A 135 -12.12 5.11 -2.11
CA CYS A 135 -11.44 4.41 -3.18
C CYS A 135 -12.39 4.34 -4.38
N GLY A 136 -11.89 4.56 -5.60
CA GLY A 136 -12.72 4.49 -6.80
C GLY A 136 -11.92 4.45 -8.11
N ARG A 137 -12.64 4.34 -9.23
CA ARG A 137 -12.09 4.55 -10.58
C ARG A 137 -11.82 6.04 -10.78
N SER A 138 -10.56 6.38 -11.04
CA SER A 138 -10.17 7.69 -11.59
C SER A 138 -10.49 7.76 -13.08
#